data_AF-A0A519WUF9-F1
#
_entry.id   AF-A0A519WUF9-F1
#
_cell.length_a   1.000
_cell.length_b   1.000
_cell.length_c   1.000
_cell.angle_alpha   90.00
_cell.angle_beta   90.00
_cell.angle_gamma   90.00
#
_symmetry.space_group_name_H-M   'P 1'
#
loop_
_entity.id
_entity.type
_entity.pdbx_description
1 polymer ?
#
loop_
_entity_poly.entity_id
_entity_poly.type
_entity_poly.pdbx_seq_one_letter_code
_entity_poly.pdbx_strand_id
1 'polypeptide(L)'
;YTVILNNRGNVHHIAVPYNRTILQEALLHGIDIPYSCRAGICSTCTATCTRGHVKMDYNEVLVDDEIAAGRVLVCTGHPTENDTTIVW
;
A
#
# COMPACT_ATOMS: atom_id res chain seq x y z
N TYR A 1 6.99 -10.38 3.23
CA TYR A 1 6.60 -10.41 1.81
C TYR A 1 7.41 -9.39 1.03
N THR A 2 7.89 -9.76 -0.15
CA THR A 2 8.55 -8.79 -1.05
C THR A 2 7.49 -7.92 -1.71
N VAL A 3 7.62 -6.60 -1.57
CA VAL A 3 6.70 -5.62 -2.15
C VAL A 3 7.47 -4.66 -3.06
N ILE A 4 6.91 -4.42 -4.24
CA ILE A 4 7.43 -3.53 -5.27
C ILE A 4 6.61 -2.24 -5.22
N LEU A 5 7.24 -1.14 -4.83
CA LEU A 5 6.63 0.19 -4.75
C LEU A 5 7.06 1.01 -5.97
N ASN A 6 6.13 1.39 -6.82
CA ASN A 6 6.38 2.23 -7.99
C ASN A 6 5.73 3.61 -7.81
N ASN A 7 6.51 4.58 -7.37
CA ASN A 7 6.06 5.96 -7.23
C ASN A 7 6.54 6.79 -8.44
N ARG A 8 5.64 7.05 -9.41
CA ARG A 8 5.93 7.86 -10.61
C ARG A 8 7.19 7.45 -11.36
N GLY A 9 7.45 6.15 -11.47
CA GLY A 9 8.62 5.59 -12.15
C GLY A 9 9.81 5.27 -11.24
N ASN A 10 9.78 5.68 -9.96
CA ASN A 10 10.76 5.23 -8.97
C ASN A 10 10.30 3.90 -8.38
N VAL A 11 10.98 2.83 -8.78
CA VAL A 11 10.69 1.46 -8.33
C VAL A 11 11.60 1.09 -7.16
N HIS A 12 10.99 0.72 -6.04
CA HIS A 12 11.68 0.27 -4.84
C HIS A 12 11.22 -1.12 -4.47
N HIS A 13 12.17 -1.99 -4.12
CA HIS A 13 11.87 -3.34 -3.62
C HIS A 13 12.12 -3.35 -2.12
N ILE A 14 11.08 -3.58 -1.34
CA ILE A 14 11.16 -3.63 0.12
C ILE A 14 10.59 -4.94 0.65
N ALA A 15 11.12 -5.39 1.78
CA ALA A 15 10.63 -6.57 2.48
C ALA A 15 9.69 -6.13 3.60
N VAL A 16 8.39 -6.31 3.40
CA VAL A 16 7.38 -5.93 4.39
C VAL A 16 6.98 -7.15 5.22
N PRO A 17 7.22 -7.16 6.54
CA PRO A 17 6.78 -8.26 7.39
C PRO A 17 5.25 -8.24 7.57
N TYR A 18 4.65 -9.39 7.86
CA TYR A 18 3.19 -9.53 7.95
C TYR A 18 2.54 -8.63 9.02
N ASN A 19 3.31 -8.22 10.03
CA ASN A 19 2.86 -7.41 11.15
C ASN A 19 3.05 -5.89 10.96
N ARG A 20 3.55 -5.45 9.79
CA ARG A 20 3.73 -4.03 9.47
C ARG A 20 2.99 -3.66 8.20
N THR A 21 2.53 -2.42 8.15
CA THR A 21 1.89 -1.87 6.96
C THR A 21 2.95 -1.50 5.93
N ILE A 22 2.52 -1.44 4.67
CA ILE A 22 3.38 -1.05 3.56
C ILE A 22 3.92 0.37 3.77
N LEU A 23 3.10 1.28 4.31
CA LEU A 23 3.53 2.64 4.66
C LEU A 23 4.67 2.65 5.68
N GLN A 24 4.55 1.89 6.77
CA GLN A 24 5.57 1.87 7.83
C GLN A 24 6.93 1.44 7.28
N GLU A 25 6.95 0.36 6.50
CA GLU A 25 8.18 -0.16 5.94
C GLU A 25 8.74 0.77 4.86
N ALA A 26 7.90 1.37 4.02
CA ALA A 26 8.32 2.37 3.05
C ALA A 26 9.03 3.56 3.71
N LEU A 27 8.48 4.08 4.82
CA LEU A 27 9.09 5.19 5.56
C LEU A 27 10.42 4.80 6.22
N LEU A 28 10.55 3.57 6.73
CA LEU A 28 11.81 3.06 7.29
C LEU A 28 12.91 2.96 6.22
N HIS A 29 12.52 2.64 4.99
CA HIS A 29 13.40 2.63 3.83
C HIS A 29 13.64 4.02 3.22
N GLY A 30 13.07 5.09 3.79
CA GLY A 30 13.20 6.46 3.29
C GLY A 30 12.47 6.72 1.97
N ILE A 31 11.50 5.88 1.62
CA ILE A 31 10.68 6.03 0.41
C ILE A 31 9.57 7.02 0.71
N ASP A 32 9.59 8.14 0.00
CA ASP A 32 8.56 9.16 0.14
C ASP A 32 7.30 8.74 -0.60
N ILE A 33 6.21 8.54 0.15
CA ILE A 33 4.89 8.19 -0.36
C ILE A 33 3.85 9.11 0.29
N PRO A 34 2.80 9.49 -0.43
CA PRO A 34 1.80 10.40 0.11
C PRO A 34 1.06 9.74 1.28
N TYR A 35 1.04 10.38 2.45
CA TYR A 35 0.24 9.96 3.60
C TYR A 35 -0.21 11.17 4.43
N SER A 36 -1.27 10.99 5.23
CA SER A 36 -1.76 12.03 6.15
C SER A 36 -2.22 11.43 7.48
N CYS A 37 -3.42 10.85 7.54
CA CYS A 37 -4.06 10.38 8.76
C CYS A 37 -3.47 9.08 9.35
N ARG A 38 -2.89 8.21 8.51
CA ARG A 38 -2.38 6.87 8.88
C ARG A 38 -3.41 5.93 9.53
N ALA A 39 -4.70 6.26 9.48
CA ALA A 39 -5.77 5.53 10.13
C ALA A 39 -6.81 4.93 9.17
N GLY A 40 -6.59 5.03 7.85
CA GLY A 40 -7.54 4.51 6.85
C GLY A 40 -8.84 5.32 6.70
N ILE A 41 -8.85 6.57 7.20
CA ILE A 41 -9.97 7.52 7.16
C ILE A 41 -9.78 8.65 6.13
N CYS A 42 -8.62 8.69 5.47
CA CYS A 42 -8.27 9.70 4.47
C CYS A 42 -7.78 9.03 3.18
N SER A 43 -7.98 9.70 2.03
CA SER A 43 -7.61 9.17 0.70
C SER A 43 -6.18 9.48 0.26
N THR A 44 -5.36 10.13 1.11
CA THR A 44 -3.99 10.53 0.75
C THR A 44 -3.07 9.32 0.51
N CYS A 45 -3.26 8.24 1.28
CA CYS A 45 -2.43 7.02 1.20
C CYS A 45 -2.96 6.01 0.15
N THR A 46 -3.81 6.46 -0.78
CA THR A 46 -4.38 5.59 -1.80
C THR A 46 -3.34 5.25 -2.86
N ALA A 47 -3.29 3.98 -3.23
CA ALA A 47 -2.46 3.47 -4.30
C ALA A 47 -3.24 2.39 -5.08
N THR A 48 -2.68 1.91 -6.18
CA THR A 48 -3.26 0.83 -6.97
C THR A 48 -2.37 -0.40 -6.90
N CYS A 49 -2.92 -1.51 -6.42
CA CYS A 49 -2.29 -2.83 -6.45
C CYS A 49 -2.46 -3.44 -7.85
N THR A 50 -1.41 -3.45 -8.64
CA THR A 50 -1.43 -3.97 -10.03
C THR A 50 -1.08 -5.45 -10.10
N ARG A 51 -0.40 -5.98 -9.09
CA ARG A 51 -0.07 -7.39 -8.95
C ARG A 51 -0.06 -7.78 -7.49
N GLY A 52 -0.49 -8.99 -7.20
CA GLY A 52 -0.54 -9.50 -5.84
C GLY A 52 -1.83 -9.08 -5.13
N HIS A 53 -1.84 -9.20 -3.80
CA HIS A 53 -2.98 -8.83 -2.98
C HIS A 53 -2.56 -8.15 -1.67
N VAL A 54 -3.36 -7.17 -1.26
CA VAL A 54 -3.15 -6.35 -0.07
C VAL A 54 -4.42 -6.40 0.76
N LYS A 55 -4.27 -6.85 2.00
CA LYS A 55 -5.34 -6.81 2.99
C LYS A 55 -5.28 -5.49 3.74
N MET A 56 -6.38 -4.76 3.78
CA MET A 56 -6.50 -3.54 4.57
C MET A 56 -7.14 -3.87 5.92
N ASP A 57 -6.52 -3.44 7.01
CA ASP A 57 -7.08 -3.62 8.36
C ASP A 57 -8.29 -2.71 8.60
N TYR A 58 -8.27 -1.53 7.99
CA TYR A 58 -9.34 -0.54 8.09
C TYR A 58 -9.48 0.20 6.76
N ASN A 59 -10.72 0.34 6.31
CA ASN A 59 -11.08 1.09 5.11
C ASN A 59 -12.46 1.74 5.29
N GLU A 60 -12.48 3.06 5.45
CA GLU A 60 -13.70 3.89 5.41
C GLU A 60 -13.77 4.77 4.16
N VAL A 61 -12.78 4.67 3.28
CA VAL A 61 -12.55 5.64 2.19
C VAL A 61 -12.90 5.04 0.84
N LEU A 62 -12.46 3.82 0.58
CA LEU A 62 -12.64 3.15 -0.71
C LEU A 62 -13.96 2.39 -0.73
N VAL A 63 -14.71 2.55 -1.80
CA VAL A 63 -15.93 1.76 -2.08
C VAL A 63 -15.57 0.44 -2.76
N ASP A 64 -16.50 -0.52 -2.76
CA ASP A 64 -16.26 -1.87 -3.29
C ASP A 64 -15.77 -1.88 -4.74
N ASP A 65 -16.30 -1.00 -5.59
CA ASP A 65 -15.86 -0.88 -7.00
C ASP A 65 -14.39 -0.43 -7.11
N GLU A 66 -13.94 0.43 -6.21
CA GLU A 66 -12.54 0.88 -6.17
C GLU A 66 -11.62 -0.23 -5.69
N ILE A 67 -12.04 -0.98 -4.68
CA ILE A 67 -11.31 -2.16 -4.20
C ILE A 67 -11.23 -3.22 -5.31
N ALA A 68 -12.33 -3.44 -6.04
CA ALA A 68 -12.38 -4.34 -7.19
C ALA A 68 -11.49 -3.87 -8.34
N ALA A 69 -11.33 -2.56 -8.53
CA ALA A 69 -10.37 -1.96 -9.45
C ALA A 69 -8.91 -2.03 -8.96
N GLY A 70 -8.66 -2.63 -7.78
CA GLY A 70 -7.34 -2.79 -7.19
C GLY A 70 -6.86 -1.58 -6.39
N ARG A 71 -7.71 -0.63 -6.04
CA ARG A 71 -7.33 0.48 -5.16
C ARG A 71 -7.16 -0.01 -3.73
N VAL A 72 -6.11 0.45 -3.08
CA VAL A 72 -5.71 0.03 -1.73
C VAL A 72 -5.19 1.22 -0.92
N LEU A 73 -5.37 1.18 0.39
CA LEU A 73 -4.80 2.13 1.34
C LEU A 73 -3.50 1.55 1.90
N VAL A 74 -2.34 2.07 1.50
CA VAL A 74 -1.05 1.53 1.97
C VAL A 74 -0.78 1.79 3.44
N CYS A 75 -1.50 2.75 4.03
CA CYS A 75 -1.32 3.12 5.44
C CYS A 75 -1.91 2.12 6.43
N THR A 76 -2.93 1.38 6.03
CA THR A 76 -3.55 0.27 6.77
C THR A 76 -3.43 -1.06 6.00
N GLY A 77 -2.67 -1.06 4.91
CA GLY A 77 -2.53 -2.17 3.99
C GLY A 77 -1.33 -3.06 4.33
N HIS A 78 -1.57 -4.36 4.35
CA HIS A 78 -0.60 -5.42 4.55
C HIS A 78 -0.55 -6.31 3.30
N PRO A 79 0.63 -6.61 2.76
CA PRO A 79 0.74 -7.56 1.65
C PRO A 79 0.39 -8.96 2.15
N THR A 80 -0.38 -9.71 1.37
CA THR A 80 -0.74 -11.09 1.68
C THR A 80 0.10 -12.12 0.94
N GLU A 81 0.84 -11.67 -0.08
CA GLU A 81 1.70 -12.53 -0.90
C GLU A 81 2.97 -11.82 -1.35
N ASN A 82 3.96 -12.61 -1.75
CA ASN A 82 5.21 -12.08 -2.30
C ASN A 82 4.95 -11.43 -3.66
N ASP A 83 5.87 -10.58 -4.08
CA ASP A 83 5.85 -9.97 -5.41
C ASP A 83 4.67 -8.99 -5.65
N THR A 84 4.01 -8.58 -4.56
CA THR A 84 2.93 -7.58 -4.57
C THR A 84 3.46 -6.25 -5.10
N THR A 85 2.80 -5.69 -6.10
CA THR A 85 3.20 -4.46 -6.79
C THR A 85 2.17 -3.38 -6.58
N ILE A 86 2.63 -2.26 -6.03
CA ILE A 86 1.80 -1.09 -5.76
C ILE A 86 2.33 0.09 -6.56
N VAL A 87 1.40 0.80 -7.21
CA VAL A 87 1.69 1.93 -8.08
C VAL A 87 0.90 3.15 -7.62
N TRP A 88 1.54 4.32 -7.67
CA TRP A 88 0.93 5.63 -7.45
C TRP A 88 0.93 6.47 -8.72
#